data_AF-A0A4R7ZVD7-F1
#
_entry.id   AF-A0A4R7ZVD7-F1
#
_cell.length_a   1.000
_cell.length_b   1.000
_cell.length_c   1.000
_cell.angle_alpha   90.00
_cell.angle_beta   90.00
_cell.angle_gamma   90.00
#
_symmetry.space_group_name_H-M   'P 1'
#
loop_
_entity.id
_entity.type
_entity.pdbx_description
1 polymer ?
#
loop_
_entity_poly.entity_id
_entity_poly.type
_entity_poly.pdbx_seq_one_letter_code
_entity_poly.pdbx_strand_id
1 'polypeptide(L)'
;MTFNIGNQSAGNINNVARDQHITGGQHGVLVTPEAAGQAVIDLRAGLRTTSLDEQTAADAEAEVTQIETAIREPQPDRPRVARSLERLTRLLLAAGSLATAGSSLLQPLHTLAGWLGTLGAPILHLLPLLA
;
A
#
# COMPACT_ATOMS: atom_id res chain seq x y z
N MET A 1 21.32 14.57 -35.89
CA MET A 1 20.71 13.31 -35.40
C MET A 1 19.53 13.68 -34.53
N THR A 2 18.33 13.35 -34.96
CA THR A 2 17.05 13.83 -34.39
C THR A 2 16.63 12.92 -33.24
N PHE A 3 16.41 13.47 -32.04
CA PHE A 3 15.81 12.77 -30.91
C PHE A 3 14.32 13.12 -30.85
N ASN A 4 13.47 12.13 -31.13
CA ASN A 4 12.02 12.22 -30.97
C ASN A 4 11.66 11.85 -29.52
N ILE A 5 11.19 12.82 -28.73
CA ILE A 5 10.55 12.55 -27.44
C ILE A 5 9.04 12.62 -27.68
N GLY A 6 8.43 11.45 -27.88
CA GLY A 6 6.99 11.27 -27.89
C GLY A 6 6.45 11.08 -26.48
N ASN A 7 5.42 11.86 -26.17
CA ASN A 7 4.53 11.78 -25.00
C ASN A 7 5.08 12.32 -23.67
N GLN A 8 4.95 13.64 -23.50
CA GLN A 8 5.02 14.33 -22.23
C GLN A 8 3.69 14.18 -21.47
N SER A 9 3.67 13.36 -20.42
CA SER A 9 2.66 13.47 -19.36
C SER A 9 3.37 13.85 -18.07
N ALA A 10 3.91 15.07 -18.05
CA ALA A 10 4.42 15.72 -16.85
C ALA A 10 3.22 16.30 -16.07
N GLY A 11 2.58 15.47 -15.26
CA GLY A 11 1.71 15.97 -14.18
C GLY A 11 2.60 16.50 -13.06
N ASN A 12 2.86 17.81 -13.07
CA ASN A 12 3.50 18.62 -12.03
C ASN A 12 4.31 17.85 -10.94
N ILE A 13 5.60 17.60 -11.21
CA ILE A 13 6.53 17.09 -10.20
C ILE A 13 7.05 18.29 -9.40
N ASN A 14 6.42 18.60 -8.26
CA ASN A 14 6.96 19.57 -7.31
C ASN A 14 8.04 18.91 -6.45
N ASN A 15 9.29 19.08 -6.86
CA ASN A 15 10.47 18.60 -6.16
C ASN A 15 10.92 19.67 -5.15
N VAL A 16 10.70 19.43 -3.85
CA VAL A 16 11.25 20.26 -2.77
C VAL A 16 12.34 19.47 -2.04
N ALA A 17 13.58 19.82 -2.34
CA ALA A 17 14.82 19.47 -1.65
C ALA A 17 15.37 18.03 -1.75
N ARG A 18 16.18 17.85 -2.80
CA ARG A 18 17.47 17.12 -2.91
C ARG A 18 17.45 15.58 -2.93
N ASP A 19 17.88 15.09 -4.09
CA ASP A 19 18.35 13.74 -4.46
C ASP A 19 17.29 12.67 -4.73
N GLN A 20 16.63 12.77 -5.90
CA GLN A 20 15.96 11.64 -6.51
C GLN A 20 16.94 10.84 -7.38
N HIS A 21 17.41 9.72 -6.84
CA HIS A 21 18.06 8.66 -7.60
C HIS A 21 16.98 7.73 -8.16
N ILE A 22 16.79 7.71 -9.48
CA ILE A 22 15.83 6.83 -10.16
C ILE A 22 16.60 5.65 -10.75
N THR A 23 16.37 4.46 -10.19
CA THR A 23 16.78 3.19 -10.80
C THR A 23 15.60 2.23 -10.87
N GLY A 24 15.32 1.73 -12.08
CA GLY A 24 14.36 0.65 -12.33
C GLY A 24 13.31 1.00 -13.37
N GLY A 25 13.65 0.86 -14.65
CA GLY A 25 12.69 0.91 -15.76
C GLY A 25 11.77 -0.30 -15.72
N GLN A 26 10.57 -0.12 -15.17
CA GLN A 26 9.42 -0.98 -15.41
C GLN A 26 8.19 -0.07 -15.31
N HIS A 27 7.31 -0.12 -16.31
CA HIS A 27 6.04 0.60 -16.30
C HIS A 27 5.15 0.05 -15.18
N GLY A 28 5.39 0.50 -13.95
CA GLY A 28 4.53 0.33 -12.80
C GLY A 28 4.35 1.71 -12.19
N VAL A 29 3.12 2.06 -11.85
CA VAL A 29 2.83 3.30 -11.11
C VAL A 29 3.81 3.40 -9.95
N LEU A 30 4.69 4.40 -9.98
CA LEU A 30 5.70 4.61 -8.94
C LEU A 30 4.96 5.00 -7.65
N VAL A 31 4.70 4.04 -6.75
CA VAL A 31 4.10 4.34 -5.46
C VAL A 31 5.20 4.93 -4.57
N THR A 32 5.05 6.20 -4.21
CA THR A 32 6.03 6.92 -3.38
C THR A 32 5.84 6.59 -1.89
N PRO A 33 6.84 6.84 -1.03
CA PRO A 33 6.69 6.69 0.43
C PRO A 33 5.51 7.50 1.01
N GLU A 34 5.24 8.68 0.44
CA GLU A 34 4.08 9.50 0.83
C GLU A 34 2.76 8.82 0.48
N ALA A 35 2.67 8.21 -0.71
CA ALA A 35 1.50 7.43 -1.11
C ALA A 35 1.30 6.20 -0.22
N ALA A 36 2.38 5.54 0.22
CA ALA A 36 2.31 4.47 1.20
C ALA A 36 1.80 4.99 2.56
N GLY A 37 2.30 6.13 3.03
CA GLY A 37 1.82 6.78 4.25
C GLY A 37 0.33 7.11 4.21
N GLN A 38 -0.15 7.69 3.09
CA GLN A 38 -1.57 7.98 2.90
C GLN A 38 -2.41 6.69 2.85
N ALA A 39 -1.93 5.65 2.17
CA ALA A 39 -2.63 4.37 2.12
C ALA A 39 -2.80 3.73 3.50
N VAL A 40 -1.87 3.92 4.44
CA VAL A 40 -2.06 3.46 5.84
C VAL A 40 -3.18 4.24 6.54
N ILE A 41 -3.27 5.55 6.32
CA ILE A 41 -4.34 6.38 6.88
C ILE A 41 -5.70 5.92 6.35
N ASP A 42 -5.79 5.72 5.04
CA ASP A 42 -7.00 5.26 4.36
C ASP A 42 -7.39 3.85 4.82
N LEU A 43 -6.41 2.95 4.99
CA LEU A 43 -6.63 1.60 5.51
C LEU A 43 -7.24 1.63 6.92
N ARG A 44 -6.68 2.46 7.82
CA ARG A 44 -7.22 2.63 9.18
C ARG A 44 -8.64 3.19 9.15
N ALA A 45 -8.91 4.16 8.27
CA ALA A 45 -10.25 4.70 8.11
C ALA A 45 -11.24 3.63 7.63
N GLY A 46 -10.86 2.82 6.62
CA GLY A 46 -11.66 1.71 6.12
C GLY A 46 -11.97 0.67 7.20
N LEU A 47 -10.98 0.30 8.01
CA LEU A 47 -11.17 -0.65 9.13
C LEU A 47 -12.20 -0.15 10.14
N ARG A 48 -12.19 1.14 10.49
CA ARG A 48 -13.17 1.73 11.42
C ARG A 48 -14.60 1.71 10.90
N THR A 49 -14.79 1.70 9.59
CA THR A 49 -16.11 1.62 8.96
C THR A 49 -16.55 0.19 8.66
N THR A 50 -15.65 -0.77 8.81
CA THR A 50 -15.91 -2.19 8.56
C THR A 50 -16.45 -2.83 9.84
N SER A 51 -17.57 -3.54 9.73
CA SER A 51 -18.08 -4.33 10.85
C SER A 51 -17.22 -5.57 11.07
N LEU A 52 -16.30 -5.48 12.03
CA LEU A 52 -15.47 -6.57 12.52
C LEU A 52 -15.93 -6.95 13.93
N ASP A 53 -15.74 -8.22 14.33
CA ASP A 53 -15.82 -8.58 15.74
C ASP A 53 -14.68 -7.92 16.52
N GLU A 54 -14.85 -7.79 17.84
CA GLU A 54 -13.94 -7.05 18.71
C GLU A 54 -12.49 -7.56 18.65
N GLN A 55 -12.32 -8.90 18.60
CA GLN A 55 -11.00 -9.51 18.56
C GLN A 55 -10.31 -9.24 17.22
N THR A 56 -11.02 -9.46 16.11
CA THR A 56 -10.51 -9.17 14.76
C THR A 56 -10.20 -7.69 14.59
N ALA A 57 -11.01 -6.79 15.14
CA ALA A 57 -10.76 -5.35 15.08
C ALA A 57 -9.46 -4.97 15.82
N ALA A 58 -9.24 -5.52 17.02
CA ALA A 58 -8.04 -5.28 17.81
C ALA A 58 -6.77 -5.81 17.10
N ASP A 59 -6.85 -7.03 16.55
CA ASP A 59 -5.74 -7.64 15.82
C ASP A 59 -5.42 -6.88 14.52
N ALA A 60 -6.45 -6.38 13.81
CA ALA A 60 -6.27 -5.56 12.62
C ALA A 60 -5.59 -4.21 12.94
N GLU A 61 -6.03 -3.52 14.00
CA GLU A 61 -5.44 -2.24 14.42
C GLU A 61 -3.98 -2.42 14.88
N ALA A 62 -3.66 -3.54 15.52
CA ALA A 62 -2.30 -3.88 15.90
C ALA A 62 -1.38 -4.01 14.66
N GLU A 63 -1.83 -4.73 13.63
CA GLU A 63 -1.04 -4.86 12.39
C GLU A 63 -0.92 -3.53 11.62
N VAL A 64 -1.96 -2.70 11.58
CA VAL A 64 -1.88 -1.34 10.99
C VAL A 64 -0.88 -0.47 11.74
N THR A 65 -0.84 -0.55 13.08
CA THR A 65 0.14 0.18 13.90
C THR A 65 1.58 -0.27 13.61
N GLN A 66 1.80 -1.56 13.40
CA GLN A 66 3.11 -2.09 13.01
C GLN A 66 3.55 -1.58 11.63
N ILE A 67 2.63 -1.58 10.65
CA ILE A 67 2.87 -1.02 9.31
C ILE A 67 3.23 0.46 9.39
N GLU A 68 2.43 1.25 10.12
CA GLU A 68 2.66 2.68 10.28
C GLU A 68 4.02 2.98 10.90
N THR A 69 4.37 2.25 11.97
CA THR A 69 5.65 2.42 12.66
C THR A 69 6.81 2.15 11.70
N ALA A 70 6.76 1.04 10.97
CA ALA A 70 7.83 0.64 10.05
C ALA A 70 7.96 1.58 8.83
N ILE A 71 6.87 2.19 8.36
CA ILE A 71 6.91 3.18 7.27
C ILE A 71 7.49 4.52 7.72
N ARG A 72 7.29 4.91 8.99
CA ARG A 72 7.78 6.19 9.55
C ARG A 72 9.25 6.16 9.97
N GLU A 73 9.90 5.00 9.95
CA GLU A 73 11.32 4.89 10.22
C GLU A 73 12.13 5.68 9.17
N PRO A 74 13.28 6.30 9.55
CA PRO A 74 14.11 7.07 8.61
C PRO A 74 14.53 6.26 7.37
N GLN A 75 14.63 4.94 7.53
CA GLN A 75 14.78 3.99 6.45
C GLN A 75 13.69 2.92 6.60
N PRO A 76 12.61 2.98 5.81
CA PRO A 76 11.47 2.09 5.98
C PRO A 76 11.83 0.60 5.85
N ASP A 77 11.46 -0.21 6.85
CA ASP A 77 11.62 -1.67 6.84
C ASP A 77 10.51 -2.34 6.02
N ARG A 78 10.70 -2.40 4.69
CA ARG A 78 9.75 -3.03 3.75
C ARG A 78 9.46 -4.50 4.07
N PRO A 79 10.45 -5.36 4.43
CA PRO A 79 10.16 -6.73 4.86
C PRO A 79 9.25 -6.82 6.09
N ARG A 80 9.40 -5.93 7.07
CA ARG A 80 8.49 -5.87 8.24
C ARG A 80 7.09 -5.42 7.81
N VAL A 81 6.98 -4.39 6.99
CA VAL A 81 5.68 -3.93 6.45
C VAL A 81 4.99 -5.07 5.68
N ALA A 82 5.71 -5.80 4.83
CA ALA A 82 5.14 -6.90 4.05
C ALA A 82 4.55 -8.00 4.93
N ARG A 83 5.27 -8.41 5.98
CA ARG A 83 4.77 -9.44 6.92
C ARG A 83 3.51 -8.99 7.65
N SER A 84 3.46 -7.75 8.13
CA SER A 84 2.27 -7.22 8.81
C SER A 84 1.09 -7.03 7.84
N LEU A 85 1.35 -6.55 6.62
CA LEU A 85 0.33 -6.38 5.59
C LEU A 85 -0.26 -7.73 5.14
N GLU A 86 0.56 -8.77 5.01
CA GLU A 86 0.11 -10.13 4.68
C GLU A 86 -0.78 -10.70 5.79
N ARG A 87 -0.39 -10.53 7.05
CA ARG A 87 -1.19 -10.97 8.22
C ARG A 87 -2.53 -10.25 8.27
N LEU A 88 -2.52 -8.92 8.13
CA LEU A 88 -3.74 -8.13 8.08
C LEU A 88 -4.65 -8.58 6.93
N THR A 89 -4.10 -8.77 5.73
CA THR A 89 -4.89 -9.20 4.56
C THR A 89 -5.54 -10.57 4.80
N ARG A 90 -4.81 -11.51 5.41
CA ARG A 90 -5.38 -12.82 5.79
C ARG A 90 -6.45 -12.73 6.85
N LEU A 91 -6.26 -11.88 7.86
CA LEU A 91 -7.24 -11.64 8.92
C LEU A 91 -8.55 -11.12 8.31
N LEU A 92 -8.47 -10.11 7.45
CA LEU A 92 -9.62 -9.52 6.77
C LEU A 92 -10.28 -10.48 5.78
N LEU A 93 -9.50 -11.33 5.12
CA LEU A 93 -10.02 -12.37 4.24
C LEU A 93 -10.81 -13.43 5.05
N ALA A 94 -10.26 -13.89 6.17
CA ALA A 94 -10.90 -14.88 7.05
C ALA A 94 -12.20 -14.33 7.67
N ALA A 95 -12.24 -13.04 8.00
CA ALA A 95 -13.44 -12.35 8.48
C ALA A 95 -14.46 -12.01 7.37
N GLY A 96 -14.15 -12.29 6.09
CA GLY A 96 -14.99 -11.94 4.95
C GLY A 96 -15.09 -10.44 4.67
N SER A 97 -14.31 -9.63 5.37
CA SER A 97 -14.38 -8.17 5.38
C SER A 97 -13.92 -7.53 4.08
N LEU A 98 -13.04 -8.21 3.34
CA LEU A 98 -12.61 -7.75 2.01
C LEU A 98 -13.75 -7.76 0.99
N ALA A 99 -14.73 -8.67 1.15
CA ALA A 99 -15.90 -8.73 0.27
C ALA A 99 -16.95 -7.66 0.60
N THR A 100 -17.04 -7.25 1.86
CA THR A 100 -18.07 -6.31 2.34
C THR A 100 -17.63 -4.86 2.34
N ALA A 101 -16.35 -4.58 2.63
CA ALA A 101 -15.82 -3.22 2.71
C ALA A 101 -15.50 -2.61 1.33
N GLY A 102 -15.44 -3.43 0.28
CA GLY A 102 -15.20 -2.99 -1.10
C GLY A 102 -13.89 -2.21 -1.27
N SER A 103 -13.95 -1.12 -2.04
CA SER A 103 -12.76 -0.31 -2.39
C SER A 103 -12.09 0.35 -1.18
N SER A 104 -12.81 0.54 -0.07
CA SER A 104 -12.29 1.22 1.13
C SER A 104 -11.11 0.48 1.79
N LEU A 105 -11.06 -0.85 1.68
CA LEU A 105 -9.93 -1.67 2.12
C LEU A 105 -9.06 -2.12 0.94
N LEU A 106 -9.66 -2.44 -0.22
CA LEU A 106 -8.91 -3.02 -1.34
C LEU A 106 -7.91 -2.03 -1.95
N GLN A 107 -8.29 -0.77 -2.14
CA GLN A 107 -7.41 0.24 -2.73
C GLN A 107 -6.15 0.52 -1.87
N PRO A 108 -6.26 0.77 -0.54
CA PRO A 108 -5.07 0.99 0.27
C PRO A 108 -4.20 -0.28 0.38
N LEU A 109 -4.79 -1.48 0.45
CA LEU A 109 -4.03 -2.74 0.42
C LEU A 109 -3.25 -2.91 -0.90
N HIS A 110 -3.87 -2.61 -2.05
CA HIS A 110 -3.20 -2.62 -3.35
C HIS A 110 -2.06 -1.60 -3.43
N THR A 111 -2.30 -0.38 -2.94
CA THR A 111 -1.29 0.70 -2.93
C THR A 111 -0.07 0.29 -2.11
N LEU A 112 -0.28 -0.23 -0.90
CA LEU A 112 0.79 -0.70 -0.02
C LEU A 112 1.54 -1.89 -0.63
N ALA A 113 0.83 -2.85 -1.22
CA ALA A 113 1.46 -3.98 -1.91
C ALA A 113 2.28 -3.53 -3.14
N GLY A 114 1.81 -2.53 -3.89
CA GLY A 114 2.55 -1.92 -4.99
C GLY A 114 3.83 -1.24 -4.53
N TRP A 115 3.78 -0.50 -3.42
CA TRP A 115 4.95 0.14 -2.81
C TRP A 115 6.01 -0.88 -2.33
N LEU A 116 5.57 -2.05 -1.85
CA LEU A 116 6.43 -3.15 -1.46
C LEU A 116 7.15 -3.82 -2.66
N GLY A 117 6.70 -3.58 -3.89
CA GLY A 117 7.25 -4.20 -5.09
C GLY A 117 7.10 -5.72 -5.03
N THR A 118 8.20 -6.45 -5.21
CA THR A 118 8.20 -7.93 -5.21
C THR A 118 7.75 -8.52 -3.88
N LEU A 119 7.98 -7.83 -2.75
CA LEU A 119 7.52 -8.27 -1.43
C LEU A 119 5.99 -8.17 -1.29
N GLY A 120 5.33 -7.38 -2.13
CA GLY A 120 3.88 -7.23 -2.16
C GLY A 120 3.16 -8.30 -2.97
N ALA A 121 3.87 -9.10 -3.79
CA ALA A 121 3.23 -10.09 -4.66
C ALA A 121 2.34 -11.10 -3.91
N PRO A 122 2.76 -11.67 -2.76
CA PRO A 122 1.89 -12.57 -1.99
C PRO A 122 0.60 -11.88 -1.50
N ILE A 123 0.67 -10.60 -1.13
CA ILE A 123 -0.50 -9.82 -0.74
C ILE A 123 -1.44 -9.62 -1.92
N LEU A 124 -0.93 -9.24 -3.09
CA LEU A 124 -1.73 -9.07 -4.31
C LEU A 124 -2.46 -10.36 -4.70
N HIS A 125 -1.85 -11.52 -4.50
CA HIS A 125 -2.49 -12.82 -4.74
C HIS A 125 -3.61 -13.16 -3.75
N LEU A 126 -3.64 -12.54 -2.57
CA LEU A 126 -4.70 -12.71 -1.59
C LEU A 126 -5.89 -11.76 -1.82
N LEU A 127 -5.67 -10.66 -2.56
CA LEU A 127 -6.72 -9.69 -2.82
C LEU A 127 -7.66 -10.20 -3.92
N PRO A 128 -8.99 -10.06 -3.74
CA PRO A 128 -9.92 -10.31 -4.82
C PRO A 128 -9.61 -9.38 -5.99
N LEU A 129 -9.67 -9.91 -7.21
CA LEU A 129 -9.52 -9.11 -8.42
C LEU A 129 -10.63 -8.05 -8.44
N LEU A 130 -10.25 -6.77 -8.47
CA LEU A 130 -11.17 -5.68 -8.75
C LEU A 130 -11.69 -5.87 -10.18
N ALA A 131 -12.94 -6.32 -10.31
CA ALA A 131 -13.65 -6.44 -11.58
C ALA A 131 -14.19 -5.09 -12.05
#